data_AF-A0A1J9R1W7-F1
#
_entry.id   AF-A0A1J9R1W7-F1
#
_cell.length_a   1.000
_cell.length_b   1.000
_cell.length_c   1.000
_cell.angle_alpha   90.00
_cell.angle_beta   90.00
_cell.angle_gamma   90.00
#
_symmetry.space_group_name_H-M   'P 1'
#
loop_
_entity.id
_entity.type
_entity.pdbx_description
1 polymer ?
#
loop_
_entity_poly.entity_id
_entity_poly.type
_entity_poly.pdbx_seq_one_letter_code
_entity_poly.pdbx_strand_id
1 'polypeptide(L)' 'GTGDNFYKQGQLLPENFAQAAKNAGVEGVNIRYQEDYDHSYYTMATFSDDHIEHAAKYLFA' A
#
# COMPACT_ATOMS: atom_id res chain seq x y z
N GLY A 1 -0.81 7.91 -1.92
CA GLY A 1 -0.07 7.76 -3.20
C GLY A 1 1.21 8.57 -3.14
N THR A 2 1.85 8.84 -4.28
CA THR A 2 3.06 9.68 -4.32
C THR A 2 2.76 11.17 -4.11
N GLY A 3 1.50 11.57 -4.27
CA GLY A 3 1.01 12.92 -3.96
C GLY A 3 0.86 13.22 -2.47
N ASP A 4 0.89 12.19 -1.62
CA ASP A 4 0.69 12.25 -0.17
C ASP A 4 1.73 13.13 0.54
N ASN A 5 1.27 14.09 1.34
CA ASN A 5 2.14 15.01 2.08
C ASN A 5 2.97 14.29 3.16
N PHE A 6 2.42 13.28 3.82
CA PHE A 6 3.13 12.49 4.82
C PHE A 6 4.19 11.58 4.16
N TYR A 7 3.94 11.13 2.93
CA TYR A 7 4.95 10.44 2.13
C TYR A 7 6.11 11.38 1.77
N LYS A 8 5.80 12.56 1.22
CA LYS A 8 6.79 13.58 0.85
C LYS A 8 7.61 14.09 2.04
N GLN A 9 7.01 14.12 3.22
CA GLN A 9 7.67 14.48 4.48
C GLN A 9 8.48 13.33 5.11
N GLY A 10 8.48 12.14 4.51
CA GLY A 10 9.23 10.98 4.98
C GLY A 10 8.67 10.33 6.24
N GLN A 11 7.37 10.47 6.52
CA GLN A 11 6.72 9.87 7.69
C GLN A 11 6.23 8.44 7.44
N LEU A 12 5.82 8.13 6.20
CA LEU A 12 5.22 6.82 5.87
C LEU A 12 6.25 5.71 5.65
N LEU A 13 7.40 6.04 5.04
CA LEU A 13 8.54 5.14 4.85
C LEU A 13 8.18 3.73 4.28
N PRO A 14 7.35 3.61 3.23
CA PRO A 14 6.97 2.31 2.66
C PRO A 14 8.17 1.49 2.14
N GLU A 15 9.27 2.16 1.75
CA GLU A 15 10.51 1.54 1.32
C GLU A 15 11.20 0.76 2.45
N ASN A 16 11.09 1.25 3.69
CA ASN A 16 11.61 0.55 4.86
C ASN A 16 10.84 -0.76 5.10
N PHE A 17 9.51 -0.73 4.95
CA PHE A 17 8.68 -1.93 5.03
C PHE A 17 9.02 -2.94 3.92
N ALA A 18 9.20 -2.47 2.67
CA ALA A 18 9.61 -3.31 1.55
C ALA A 18 10.94 -4.02 1.82
N GLN A 19 11.93 -3.28 2.31
CA GLN A 19 13.25 -3.83 2.63
C GLN A 19 13.18 -4.81 3.81
N ALA A 20 12.38 -4.52 4.83
CA ALA A 20 12.18 -5.41 5.98
C ALA A 20 11.54 -6.74 5.56
N ALA A 21 10.47 -6.70 4.76
CA ALA A 21 9.81 -7.90 4.23
C ALA A 21 10.78 -8.76 3.42
N LYS A 22 11.57 -8.13 2.53
CA LYS A 22 12.60 -8.81 1.74
C LYS A 22 13.65 -9.49 2.64
N ASN A 23 14.16 -8.77 3.64
CA ASN A 23 15.18 -9.30 4.56
C ASN A 23 14.65 -10.46 5.42
N ALA A 24 13.37 -10.44 5.77
CA ALA A 24 12.72 -11.49 6.53
C ALA A 24 12.31 -12.70 5.68
N GLY A 25 12.49 -12.65 4.35
CA GLY A 25 12.05 -13.71 3.44
C GLY A 25 10.53 -13.82 3.34
N VAL A 26 9.78 -12.75 3.63
CA VAL A 26 8.33 -12.72 3.48
C VAL A 26 7.97 -12.59 2.01
N GLU A 27 7.25 -13.58 1.49
CA GLU A 27 6.74 -13.59 0.13
C GLU A 27 5.28 -13.06 0.07
N GLY A 28 4.84 -12.65 -1.11
CA GLY A 28 3.46 -12.18 -1.33
C GLY A 28 3.20 -10.70 -0.98
N VAL A 29 4.21 -9.97 -0.52
CA VAL A 29 4.11 -8.51 -0.30
C VAL A 29 4.09 -7.78 -1.65
N ASN A 30 3.01 -7.04 -1.92
CA ASN A 30 2.87 -6.20 -3.11
C ASN A 30 2.64 -4.73 -2.69
N ILE A 31 3.62 -3.87 -2.92
CA ILE A 31 3.56 -2.43 -2.61
C ILE A 31 3.35 -1.67 -3.92
N ARG A 32 2.28 -0.88 -3.99
CA ARG A 32 1.92 -0.09 -5.17
C ARG A 32 2.04 1.40 -4.88
N TYR A 33 2.75 2.12 -5.75
CA TYR A 33 2.87 3.58 -5.70
C TYR A 33 1.90 4.19 -6.69
N GLN A 34 0.86 4.84 -6.17
CA GLN A 34 -0.18 5.46 -6.98
C GLN A 34 0.18 6.92 -7.23
N GLU A 35 0.46 7.27 -8.48
CA GLU A 35 0.95 8.59 -8.89
C GLU A 35 -0.04 9.70 -8.51
N ASP A 36 0.44 10.75 -7.88
CA ASP A 36 -0.29 11.97 -7.48
C ASP A 36 -1.46 11.80 -6.49
N TYR A 37 -1.82 10.56 -6.14
CA TYR A 37 -2.81 10.29 -5.11
C TYR A 37 -2.34 10.73 -3.72
N ASP A 38 -3.24 11.35 -2.98
CA ASP A 38 -3.01 11.97 -1.67
C ASP A 38 -3.25 11.01 -0.49
N HIS A 39 -3.54 11.58 0.70
CA HIS A 39 -3.87 10.88 1.94
C HIS A 39 -5.37 10.92 2.29
N SER A 40 -6.23 11.28 1.33
CA SER A 40 -7.65 11.43 1.58
C SER A 40 -8.43 10.13 1.36
N TYR A 41 -9.70 10.15 1.77
CA TYR A 41 -10.65 9.10 1.43
C TYR A 41 -10.88 8.95 -0.08
N TYR A 42 -10.60 9.96 -0.91
CA TYR A 42 -10.68 9.80 -2.36
C TYR A 42 -9.66 8.78 -2.85
N THR A 43 -8.42 8.87 -2.37
CA THR A 43 -7.38 7.88 -2.67
C THR A 43 -7.79 6.48 -2.18
N MET A 44 -8.30 6.37 -0.95
CA MET A 44 -8.72 5.08 -0.40
C MET A 44 -9.87 4.46 -1.21
N ALA A 45 -10.91 5.25 -1.51
CA ALA A 45 -12.07 4.79 -2.25
C ALA A 45 -11.70 4.30 -3.66
N THR A 46 -10.84 5.02 -4.37
CA THR A 46 -10.40 4.67 -5.74
C THR A 46 -9.80 3.27 -5.84
N PHE A 47 -9.10 2.79 -4.80
CA PHE A 47 -8.44 1.48 -4.81
C PHE A 47 -9.10 0.46 -3.86
N SER A 48 -10.25 0.80 -3.27
CA SER A 48 -10.89 -0.04 -2.25
C SER A 48 -11.33 -1.40 -2.81
N ASP A 49 -11.84 -1.45 -4.04
CA ASP A 49 -12.25 -2.69 -4.71
C ASP A 49 -11.09 -3.69 -4.82
N ASP A 50 -9.90 -3.24 -5.24
CA ASP A 50 -8.70 -4.10 -5.33
C ASP A 50 -8.37 -4.77 -3.98
N HIS A 51 -8.53 -4.02 -2.88
CA HIS A 51 -8.23 -4.50 -1.54
C HIS A 51 -9.30 -5.50 -1.07
N ILE A 52 -10.57 -5.24 -1.37
CA ILE A 52 -11.68 -6.16 -1.07
C ILE A 52 -11.50 -7.46 -1.85
N GLU A 53 -11.21 -7.39 -3.15
CA GLU A 53 -10.98 -8.57 -3.99
C GLU A 53 -9.78 -9.39 -3.52
N HIS A 54 -8.68 -8.73 -3.11
CA HIS A 54 -7.54 -9.42 -2.53
C HIS A 54 -7.94 -10.16 -1.24
N ALA A 55 -8.60 -9.47 -0.31
CA ALA A 55 -9.03 -10.08 0.96
C ALA A 55 -10.02 -11.23 0.73
N ALA A 56 -10.97 -11.08 -0.20
CA ALA A 56 -11.97 -12.08 -0.52
C ALA A 56 -11.36 -13.42 -0.98
N LYS A 57 -10.22 -13.40 -1.68
CA LYS A 57 -9.50 -14.62 -2.11
C LYS A 57 -9.05 -15.50 -0.93
N TYR A 58 -8.84 -14.91 0.25
CA TYR A 58 -8.28 -15.60 1.42
C TYR A 58 -9.24 -15.67 2.60
N LEU A 59 -10.37 -14.95 2.57
CA LEU A 59 -11.32 -14.87 3.70
C LEU A 59 -11.99 -16.21 4.03
N PHE A 60 -12.20 -17.08 3.02
CA PHE A 60 -12.85 -18.38 3.17
C PHE A 60 -11.96 -19.55 2.72
N ALA A 61 -10.65 -19.30 2.60
CA ALA A 61 -9.67 -20.29 2.18
C ALA A 61 -9.34 -21.31 3.28
#